data_AF-G4MLI0-F1
#
_entry.id   AF-G4MLI0-F1
#
_cell.length_a   1.000
_cell.length_b   1.000
_cell.length_c   1.000
_cell.angle_alpha   90.00
_cell.angle_beta   90.00
_cell.angle_gamma   90.00
#
_symmetry.space_group_name_H-M   'P 1'
#
loop_
_entity.id
_entity.type
_entity.pdbx_description
1 polymer ?
#
loop_
_entity_poly.entity_id
_entity_poly.type
_entity_poly.pdbx_seq_one_letter_code
_entity_poly.pdbx_strand_id
1 'polypeptide(L)'
;MAYARTNNSNSADIYRKNLFAEGSFKYVWRGVYKEGARAGQDCVAKEFKTGRVFEDHYFDEELNVIRRTQSIINNWHDEGIITQRILLNTPAIWEYEDSRHKTLVEPLIQNFEKFNSNSGWTPNDGDVWAEAMQALSHFSYHNSGGQVVLCDLQGGSYRDGYILSDPVIMSQVQSYGPADLGPDGIRSFFQRHICGRFCRREWTRPRVIGRAAIPMRQGTTMTTVPMRRSRYPLSSLAE
;
A
#
# COMPACT_ATOMS: atom_id res chain seq x y z
N MET A 1 -7.78 15.83 -0.98
CA MET A 1 -6.33 15.63 -1.13
C MET A 1 -6.09 15.16 -2.55
N ALA A 2 -5.09 15.69 -3.26
CA ALA A 2 -4.72 15.16 -4.57
C ALA A 2 -4.25 13.70 -4.43
N TYR A 3 -4.47 12.88 -5.45
CA TYR A 3 -3.99 11.49 -5.53
C TYR A 3 -4.47 10.53 -4.41
N ALA A 4 -5.58 10.85 -3.74
CA ALA A 4 -6.24 9.97 -2.78
C ALA A 4 -7.51 9.38 -3.40
N ARG A 5 -7.73 8.07 -3.23
CA ARG A 5 -8.96 7.38 -3.61
C ARG A 5 -9.74 7.04 -2.34
N THR A 6 -10.71 7.87 -2.00
CA THR A 6 -11.46 7.83 -0.73
C THR A 6 -12.74 7.02 -0.84
N ASN A 7 -13.20 6.45 0.28
CA ASN A 7 -14.46 5.70 0.38
C ASN A 7 -15.70 6.59 0.07
N ASN A 8 -15.87 7.75 0.74
CA ASN A 8 -16.98 8.71 0.54
C ASN A 8 -18.40 8.10 0.55
N SER A 9 -18.57 6.94 1.19
CA SER A 9 -19.84 6.25 1.36
C SER A 9 -20.14 6.07 2.84
N ASN A 10 -21.39 5.73 3.17
CA ASN A 10 -21.86 5.68 4.56
C ASN A 10 -22.25 4.26 5.01
N SER A 11 -22.52 3.36 4.08
CA SER A 11 -22.88 1.97 4.38
C SER A 11 -22.53 1.03 3.22
N ALA A 12 -22.40 -0.27 3.52
CA ALA A 12 -22.07 -1.32 2.56
C ALA A 12 -22.61 -2.67 3.05
N ASP A 13 -22.98 -3.55 2.11
CA ASP A 13 -23.25 -4.96 2.42
C ASP A 13 -21.94 -5.75 2.31
N ILE A 14 -21.42 -6.26 3.44
CA ILE A 14 -20.17 -7.03 3.50
C ILE A 14 -20.45 -8.54 3.57
N TYR A 15 -19.87 -9.30 2.64
CA TYR A 15 -20.10 -10.74 2.49
C TYR A 15 -19.12 -11.59 3.30
N ARG A 16 -19.31 -11.67 4.63
CA ARG A 16 -18.42 -12.37 5.58
C ARG A 16 -18.44 -13.92 5.52
N LYS A 17 -19.18 -14.54 4.60
CA LYS A 17 -19.30 -16.01 4.51
C LYS A 17 -18.10 -16.67 3.84
N ASN A 18 -17.45 -15.98 2.91
CA ASN A 18 -16.31 -16.49 2.16
C ASN A 18 -15.17 -15.49 2.28
N LEU A 19 -14.05 -15.92 2.87
CA LEU A 19 -12.86 -15.10 2.97
C LEU A 19 -12.40 -14.73 1.55
N PHE A 20 -12.35 -13.44 1.24
CA PHE A 20 -11.93 -12.99 -0.07
C PHE A 20 -10.41 -13.11 -0.23
N ALA A 21 -9.68 -12.69 0.81
CA ALA A 21 -8.24 -12.86 0.93
C ALA A 21 -7.76 -12.66 2.37
N GLU A 22 -6.50 -12.97 2.64
CA GLU A 22 -5.85 -12.63 3.91
C GLU A 22 -4.42 -12.15 3.69
N GLY A 23 -3.99 -11.22 4.55
CA GLY A 23 -2.59 -10.85 4.73
C GLY A 23 -2.02 -11.42 6.02
N SER A 24 -0.81 -10.99 6.38
CA SER A 24 -0.19 -11.38 7.65
C SER A 24 -0.97 -10.84 8.87
N PHE A 25 -1.61 -9.67 8.74
CA PHE A 25 -2.27 -8.99 9.87
C PHE A 25 -3.78 -8.83 9.73
N LYS A 26 -4.35 -8.99 8.53
CA LYS A 26 -5.75 -8.67 8.25
C LYS A 26 -6.45 -9.79 7.46
N TYR A 27 -7.73 -10.01 7.75
CA TYR A 27 -8.67 -10.69 6.87
C TYR A 27 -9.32 -9.66 5.94
N VAL A 28 -9.65 -10.07 4.71
CA VAL A 28 -10.32 -9.23 3.72
C VAL A 28 -11.63 -9.88 3.32
N TRP A 29 -12.70 -9.10 3.39
CA TRP A 29 -14.04 -9.47 2.97
C TRP A 29 -14.47 -8.58 1.81
N ARG A 30 -15.12 -9.16 0.80
CA ARG A 30 -15.71 -8.39 -0.29
C ARG A 30 -17.07 -7.83 0.15
N GLY A 31 -17.43 -6.67 -0.38
CA GLY A 31 -18.77 -6.10 -0.22
C GLY A 31 -19.13 -5.17 -1.38
N VAL A 32 -20.30 -4.54 -1.25
CA VAL A 32 -20.81 -3.52 -2.18
C VAL A 32 -21.32 -2.34 -1.37
N TYR A 33 -20.89 -1.13 -1.72
CA TYR A 33 -21.40 0.10 -1.10
C TYR A 33 -22.91 0.26 -1.36
N LYS A 34 -23.67 0.66 -0.35
CA LYS A 34 -25.12 0.86 -0.46
C LYS A 34 -25.51 2.32 -0.63
N GLU A 35 -24.89 3.20 0.14
CA GLU A 35 -25.27 4.61 0.20
C GLU A 35 -24.04 5.53 0.16
N GLY A 36 -24.21 6.70 -0.44
CA GLY A 36 -23.16 7.71 -0.62
C GLY A 36 -22.58 7.71 -2.03
N ALA A 37 -21.43 8.35 -2.21
CA ALA A 37 -20.88 8.66 -3.55
C ALA A 37 -20.50 7.42 -4.36
N ARG A 38 -20.28 6.27 -3.71
CA ARG A 38 -19.90 5.01 -4.37
C ARG A 38 -20.98 3.95 -4.35
N ALA A 39 -22.24 4.29 -4.07
CA ALA A 39 -23.35 3.33 -4.07
C ALA A 39 -23.32 2.43 -5.33
N GLY A 40 -23.42 1.12 -5.13
CA GLY A 40 -23.34 0.10 -6.18
C GLY A 40 -21.93 -0.31 -6.60
N GLN A 41 -20.86 0.35 -6.13
CA GLN A 41 -19.48 -0.05 -6.42
C GLN A 41 -18.98 -1.12 -5.45
N ASP A 42 -18.10 -1.99 -5.94
CA ASP A 42 -17.41 -2.99 -5.11
C ASP A 42 -16.48 -2.34 -4.07
N CYS A 43 -16.50 -2.88 -2.84
CA CYS A 43 -15.63 -2.49 -1.75
C CYS A 43 -14.98 -3.71 -1.09
N VAL A 44 -14.00 -3.45 -0.23
CA VAL A 44 -13.47 -4.46 0.70
C VAL A 44 -13.50 -3.93 2.13
N ALA A 45 -13.80 -4.82 3.06
CA ALA A 45 -13.66 -4.60 4.50
C ALA A 45 -12.45 -5.39 4.99
N LYS A 46 -11.50 -4.70 5.62
CA LYS A 46 -10.26 -5.28 6.16
C LYS A 46 -10.30 -5.29 7.68
N GLU A 47 -10.27 -6.48 8.24
CA GLU A 47 -10.37 -6.70 9.68
C GLU A 47 -9.04 -7.18 10.22
N PHE A 48 -8.53 -6.58 11.29
CA PHE A 48 -7.35 -7.09 11.96
C PHE A 48 -7.59 -8.49 12.54
N LYS A 49 -6.60 -9.38 12.45
CA LYS A 49 -6.66 -10.72 13.03
C LYS A 49 -6.65 -10.62 14.57
N THR A 50 -7.64 -11.28 15.21
CA THR A 50 -7.88 -11.52 16.67
C THR A 50 -7.48 -10.43 17.69
N GLY A 51 -8.44 -9.98 18.50
CA GLY A 51 -8.23 -9.08 19.66
C GLY A 51 -8.09 -7.60 19.32
N ARG A 52 -7.46 -7.30 18.18
CA ARG A 52 -7.13 -5.94 17.73
C ARG A 52 -8.30 -5.15 17.15
N VAL A 53 -9.44 -5.79 16.87
CA VAL A 53 -10.62 -5.17 16.26
C VAL A 53 -11.37 -4.20 17.18
N PHE A 54 -11.00 -4.14 18.46
CA PHE A 54 -11.55 -3.23 19.47
C PHE A 54 -10.56 -2.15 19.91
N GLU A 55 -9.31 -2.22 19.45
CA GLU A 55 -8.23 -1.36 19.94
C GLU A 55 -7.98 -0.21 18.96
N ASP A 56 -8.44 0.99 19.32
CA ASP A 56 -8.34 2.21 18.50
C ASP A 56 -6.92 2.50 18.03
N HIS A 57 -5.94 2.17 18.86
CA HIS A 57 -4.53 2.37 18.58
C HIS A 57 -4.07 1.75 17.25
N TYR A 58 -4.50 0.52 16.89
CA TYR A 58 -4.07 -0.09 15.62
C TYR A 58 -4.67 0.62 14.40
N PHE A 59 -5.89 1.15 14.52
CA PHE A 59 -6.51 1.92 13.45
C PHE A 59 -5.84 3.28 13.31
N ASP A 60 -5.47 3.92 14.42
CA ASP A 60 -4.74 5.18 14.42
C ASP A 60 -3.34 5.01 13.80
N GLU A 61 -2.63 3.94 14.14
CA GLU A 61 -1.34 3.59 13.52
C GLU A 61 -1.48 3.41 12.00
N GLU A 62 -2.49 2.65 11.55
CA GLU A 62 -2.76 2.46 10.12
C GLU A 62 -3.05 3.79 9.43
N LEU A 63 -3.92 4.62 10.00
CA LEU A 63 -4.24 5.92 9.43
C LEU A 63 -3.02 6.87 9.42
N ASN A 64 -2.11 6.75 10.39
CA ASN A 64 -0.84 7.49 10.38
C ASN A 64 0.08 7.03 9.23
N VAL A 65 0.16 5.72 8.98
CA VAL A 65 0.88 5.17 7.82
C VAL A 65 0.27 5.67 6.51
N ILE A 66 -1.06 5.67 6.38
CA ILE A 66 -1.78 6.17 5.20
C ILE A 66 -1.50 7.66 4.98
N ARG A 67 -1.62 8.50 6.02
CA ARG A 67 -1.33 9.94 5.93
C ARG A 67 0.10 10.21 5.48
N ARG A 68 1.08 9.48 6.05
CA ARG A 68 2.48 9.64 5.67
C ARG A 68 2.75 9.18 4.24
N THR A 69 2.15 8.05 3.83
CA THR A 69 2.23 7.57 2.44
C THR A 69 1.61 8.57 1.48
N GLN A 70 0.46 9.17 1.80
CA GLN A 70 -0.18 10.18 0.96
C GLN A 70 0.73 11.40 0.75
N SER A 71 1.41 11.87 1.81
CA SER A 71 2.38 12.96 1.68
C SER A 71 3.54 12.60 0.76
N ILE A 72 4.05 11.37 0.84
CA ILE A 72 5.13 10.89 -0.05
C ILE A 72 4.65 10.84 -1.51
N ILE A 73 3.45 10.33 -1.76
CA ILE A 73 2.87 10.25 -3.12
C ILE A 73 2.64 11.64 -3.70
N ASN A 74 2.15 12.59 -2.92
CA ASN A 74 1.97 13.97 -3.38
C ASN A 74 3.32 14.58 -3.77
N ASN A 75 4.33 14.48 -2.90
CA ASN A 75 5.67 15.00 -3.17
C ASN A 75 6.31 14.32 -4.41
N TRP A 76 6.06 13.03 -4.63
CA TRP A 76 6.53 12.30 -5.81
C TRP A 76 5.94 12.89 -7.10
N HIS A 77 4.65 13.22 -7.10
CA HIS A 77 3.99 13.84 -8.24
C HIS A 77 4.43 15.29 -8.46
N ASP A 78 4.64 16.05 -7.37
CA ASP A 78 5.15 17.42 -7.43
C ASP A 78 6.55 17.47 -8.07
N GLU A 79 7.36 16.43 -7.88
CA GLU A 79 8.67 16.27 -8.51
C GLU A 79 8.61 15.85 -9.99
N GLY A 80 7.45 15.47 -10.51
CA GLY A 80 7.26 15.10 -11.92
C GLY A 80 8.11 13.93 -12.40
N ILE A 81 8.41 12.97 -11.52
CA ILE A 81 9.34 11.84 -11.81
C ILE A 81 8.75 10.91 -12.89
N ILE A 82 7.43 10.72 -12.89
CA ILE A 82 6.68 10.00 -13.92
C ILE A 82 5.41 10.79 -14.27
N THR A 83 4.85 10.52 -15.45
CA THR A 83 3.58 11.13 -15.89
C THR A 83 2.35 10.36 -15.42
N GLN A 84 2.52 9.09 -15.05
CA GLN A 84 1.42 8.22 -14.63
C GLN A 84 0.94 8.57 -13.23
N ARG A 85 -0.37 8.41 -13.00
CA ARG A 85 -0.96 8.69 -11.68
C ARG A 85 -0.69 7.52 -10.74
N ILE A 86 -0.34 7.83 -9.50
CA ILE A 86 -0.29 6.87 -8.39
C ILE A 86 -1.31 7.37 -7.39
N LEU A 87 -2.39 6.61 -7.18
CA LEU A 87 -3.42 6.89 -6.19
C LEU A 87 -3.22 6.02 -4.95
N LEU A 88 -3.54 6.54 -3.79
CA LEU A 88 -3.61 5.75 -2.55
C LEU A 88 -5.06 5.51 -2.15
N ASN A 89 -5.45 4.25 -2.00
CA ASN A 89 -6.71 3.92 -1.34
C ASN A 89 -6.64 4.43 0.11
N THR A 90 -7.57 5.31 0.47
CA THR A 90 -7.70 5.84 1.83
C THR A 90 -8.91 5.19 2.49
N PRO A 91 -8.72 4.23 3.42
CA PRO A 91 -9.82 3.54 4.07
C PRO A 91 -10.55 4.47 5.06
N ALA A 92 -11.81 4.13 5.32
CA ALA A 92 -12.58 4.69 6.43
C ALA A 92 -12.74 3.62 7.52
N ILE A 93 -12.66 4.02 8.80
CA ILE A 93 -12.95 3.13 9.92
C ILE A 93 -14.47 3.06 10.08
N TRP A 94 -15.03 1.88 9.86
CA TRP A 94 -16.44 1.59 10.08
C TRP A 94 -16.61 0.57 11.20
N GLU A 95 -17.84 0.42 11.66
CA GLU A 95 -18.20 -0.49 12.75
C GLU A 95 -19.38 -1.34 12.32
N TYR A 96 -19.32 -2.66 12.55
CA TYR A 96 -20.44 -3.54 12.28
C TYR A 96 -21.57 -3.33 13.31
N GLU A 97 -22.81 -3.24 12.84
CA GLU A 97 -23.98 -3.06 13.69
C GLU A 97 -24.19 -4.23 14.67
N ASP A 98 -23.89 -5.45 14.24
CA ASP A 98 -24.16 -6.68 15.01
C ASP A 98 -23.09 -6.98 16.06
N SER A 99 -21.81 -6.84 15.72
CA SER A 99 -20.70 -7.23 16.58
C SER A 99 -19.96 -6.06 17.23
N ARG A 100 -20.21 -4.82 16.78
CA ARG A 100 -19.44 -3.63 17.17
C ARG A 100 -17.94 -3.71 16.82
N HIS A 101 -17.54 -4.65 15.96
CA HIS A 101 -16.15 -4.76 15.51
C HIS A 101 -15.82 -3.63 14.55
N LYS A 102 -14.66 -2.99 14.74
CA LYS A 102 -14.15 -1.99 13.80
C LYS A 102 -13.50 -2.67 12.60
N THR A 103 -13.64 -2.07 11.43
CA THR A 103 -13.08 -2.54 10.16
C THR A 103 -12.66 -1.37 9.29
N LEU A 104 -11.66 -1.58 8.43
CA LEU A 104 -11.21 -0.59 7.45
C LEU A 104 -11.92 -0.86 6.13
N VAL A 105 -12.78 0.04 5.69
CA VAL A 105 -13.52 -0.09 4.43
C VAL A 105 -12.94 0.82 3.37
N GLU A 106 -12.57 0.23 2.23
CA GLU A 106 -12.00 0.94 1.09
C GLU A 106 -12.53 0.41 -0.25
N PRO A 107 -12.45 1.20 -1.33
CA PRO A 107 -12.88 0.77 -2.65
C PRO A 107 -12.08 -0.44 -3.15
N LEU A 108 -12.74 -1.44 -3.74
CA LEU A 108 -12.05 -2.62 -4.27
C LEU A 108 -11.03 -2.19 -5.32
N ILE A 109 -9.88 -2.86 -5.32
CA ILE A 109 -8.83 -2.73 -6.31
C ILE A 109 -8.85 -3.97 -7.20
N GLN A 110 -8.89 -3.78 -8.51
CA GLN A 110 -8.76 -4.85 -9.49
C GLN A 110 -7.29 -5.04 -9.87
N ASN A 111 -6.95 -6.22 -10.42
CA ASN A 111 -5.59 -6.54 -10.88
C ASN A 111 -4.50 -6.36 -9.81
N PHE A 112 -4.80 -6.81 -8.59
CA PHE A 112 -3.95 -6.61 -7.44
C PHE A 112 -2.64 -7.40 -7.59
N GLU A 113 -1.51 -6.71 -7.45
CA GLU A 113 -0.16 -7.26 -7.50
C GLU A 113 0.72 -6.63 -6.40
N LYS A 114 1.83 -7.29 -6.11
CA LYS A 114 2.83 -6.83 -5.13
C LYS A 114 4.07 -6.39 -5.87
N PHE A 115 4.44 -5.11 -5.72
CA PHE A 115 5.57 -4.50 -6.39
C PHE A 115 6.86 -4.64 -5.61
N ASN A 116 6.78 -4.57 -4.28
CA ASN A 116 7.89 -4.90 -3.40
C ASN A 116 7.41 -5.38 -2.04
N SER A 117 8.34 -5.80 -1.19
CA SER A 117 8.04 -6.13 0.21
C SER A 117 8.90 -5.34 1.18
N ASN A 118 8.47 -5.29 2.44
CA ASN A 118 9.23 -4.72 3.54
C ASN A 118 10.54 -5.48 3.88
N SER A 119 10.79 -6.65 3.27
CA SER A 119 12.06 -7.37 3.38
C SER A 119 12.98 -7.19 2.17
N GLY A 120 12.60 -6.33 1.21
CA GLY A 120 13.37 -6.02 0.02
C GLY A 120 13.20 -7.00 -1.14
N TRP A 121 12.09 -7.75 -1.18
CA TRP A 121 11.72 -8.53 -2.36
C TRP A 121 11.18 -7.62 -3.48
N THR A 122 11.43 -7.98 -4.73
CA THR A 122 10.90 -7.35 -5.95
C THR A 122 10.69 -8.42 -7.03
N PRO A 123 9.71 -8.28 -7.94
CA PRO A 123 9.64 -9.10 -9.15
C PRO A 123 10.92 -8.99 -9.97
N ASN A 124 11.35 -10.10 -10.59
CA ASN A 124 12.55 -10.16 -11.44
C ASN A 124 12.20 -10.31 -12.92
N ASP A 125 11.21 -9.56 -13.39
CA ASP A 125 10.71 -9.62 -14.78
C ASP A 125 11.08 -8.39 -15.61
N GLY A 126 11.82 -7.43 -15.03
CA GLY A 126 12.23 -6.21 -15.72
C GLY A 126 11.07 -5.28 -16.05
N ASP A 127 9.93 -5.42 -15.36
CA ASP A 127 8.79 -4.54 -15.56
C ASP A 127 9.17 -3.09 -15.17
N VAL A 128 9.03 -2.17 -16.14
CA VAL A 128 9.25 -0.72 -15.98
C VAL A 128 8.41 -0.18 -14.80
N TRP A 129 7.28 -0.80 -14.53
CA TRP A 129 6.41 -0.42 -13.43
C TRP A 129 6.93 -0.84 -12.06
N ALA A 130 7.49 -2.05 -11.96
CA ALA A 130 8.20 -2.47 -10.76
C ALA A 130 9.40 -1.55 -10.50
N GLU A 131 10.12 -1.15 -11.56
CA GLU A 131 11.22 -0.18 -11.48
C GLU A 131 10.76 1.19 -10.93
N ALA A 132 9.61 1.70 -11.36
CA ALA A 132 9.04 2.94 -10.84
C ALA A 132 8.65 2.83 -9.35
N MET A 133 8.09 1.68 -8.92
CA MET A 133 7.75 1.45 -7.52
C MET A 133 9.00 1.32 -6.63
N GLN A 134 10.08 0.70 -7.13
CA GLN A 134 11.38 0.72 -6.45
C GLN A 134 11.92 2.14 -6.28
N ALA A 135 11.79 2.97 -7.33
CA ALA A 135 12.18 4.37 -7.26
C ALA A 135 11.31 5.18 -6.28
N LEU A 136 10.01 4.92 -6.18
CA LEU A 136 9.13 5.54 -5.18
C LEU A 136 9.59 5.22 -3.75
N SER A 137 9.97 3.97 -3.49
CA SER A 137 10.58 3.57 -2.21
C SER A 137 11.90 4.31 -1.94
N HIS A 138 12.81 4.41 -2.92
CA HIS A 138 14.05 5.19 -2.75
C HIS A 138 13.77 6.68 -2.55
N PHE A 139 12.87 7.26 -3.34
CA PHE A 139 12.46 8.66 -3.22
C PHE A 139 11.97 8.98 -1.82
N SER A 140 11.15 8.11 -1.20
CA SER A 140 10.65 8.34 0.16
C SER A 140 11.77 8.50 1.20
N TYR A 141 12.89 7.80 1.02
CA TYR A 141 14.08 7.95 1.86
C TYR A 141 14.76 9.28 1.63
N HIS A 142 14.97 9.66 0.36
CA HIS A 142 15.57 10.94 0.03
C HIS A 142 14.72 12.11 0.51
N ASN A 143 13.42 12.12 0.17
CA ASN A 143 12.47 13.18 0.52
C ASN A 143 12.28 13.34 2.04
N SER A 144 12.49 12.27 2.81
CA SER A 144 12.42 12.32 4.28
C SER A 144 13.75 12.65 4.97
N GLY A 145 14.81 12.97 4.23
CA GLY A 145 16.14 13.21 4.84
C GLY A 145 16.72 11.94 5.49
N GLY A 146 16.40 10.78 4.95
CA GLY A 146 16.88 9.47 5.41
C GLY A 146 16.12 8.88 6.60
N GLN A 147 14.94 9.41 6.93
CA GLN A 147 14.17 9.01 8.11
C GLN A 147 13.24 7.83 7.87
N VAL A 148 12.67 7.70 6.67
CA VAL A 148 11.69 6.64 6.37
C VAL A 148 11.89 6.02 5.00
N VAL A 149 11.48 4.76 4.82
CA VAL A 149 11.33 4.09 3.53
C VAL A 149 9.91 3.56 3.42
N LEU A 150 9.19 4.00 2.39
CA LEU A 150 7.93 3.42 1.96
C LEU A 150 8.20 2.08 1.27
N CYS A 151 7.58 1.01 1.71
CA CYS A 151 7.74 -0.34 1.19
C CYS A 151 6.43 -1.14 1.29
N ASP A 152 6.50 -2.43 0.99
CA ASP A 152 5.32 -3.30 0.83
C ASP A 152 4.30 -2.72 -0.15
N LEU A 153 4.80 -2.08 -1.21
CA LEU A 153 3.98 -1.48 -2.25
C LEU A 153 3.20 -2.57 -2.96
N GLN A 154 1.88 -2.51 -2.83
CA GLN A 154 0.94 -3.46 -3.39
C GLN A 154 -0.35 -2.76 -3.79
N GLY A 155 -1.04 -3.30 -4.79
CA GLY A 155 -2.25 -2.71 -5.32
C GLY A 155 -2.48 -3.01 -6.79
N GLY A 156 -3.28 -2.19 -7.46
CA GLY A 156 -3.76 -2.44 -8.81
C GLY A 156 -2.96 -1.70 -9.86
N SER A 157 -2.71 -2.37 -10.97
CA SER A 157 -1.94 -1.87 -12.11
C SER A 157 -2.86 -1.63 -13.30
N TYR A 158 -2.91 -0.39 -13.75
CA TYR A 158 -3.79 0.10 -14.81
C TYR A 158 -2.95 0.65 -15.96
N ARG A 159 -3.60 0.99 -17.08
CA ARG A 159 -2.88 1.42 -18.30
C ARG A 159 -2.12 2.75 -18.11
N ASP A 160 -2.68 3.65 -17.32
CA ASP A 160 -2.26 5.04 -17.11
C ASP A 160 -1.96 5.36 -15.64
N GLY A 161 -1.88 4.35 -14.77
CA GLY A 161 -1.56 4.56 -13.37
C GLY A 161 -1.70 3.35 -12.44
N TYR A 162 -1.58 3.65 -11.16
CA TYR A 162 -1.57 2.71 -10.04
C TYR A 162 -2.57 3.11 -8.98
N ILE A 163 -3.11 2.10 -8.30
CA ILE A 163 -3.78 2.30 -7.02
C ILE A 163 -3.05 1.46 -6.00
N LEU A 164 -2.47 2.09 -4.99
CA LEU A 164 -1.79 1.43 -3.88
C LEU A 164 -2.72 1.26 -2.70
N SER A 165 -2.48 0.22 -1.90
CA SER A 165 -3.19 -0.05 -0.66
C SER A 165 -2.32 -0.82 0.34
N ASP A 166 -2.65 -0.75 1.63
CA ASP A 166 -1.89 -1.32 2.74
C ASP A 166 -0.36 -1.10 2.63
N PRO A 167 0.11 0.15 2.49
CA PRO A 167 1.53 0.43 2.47
C PRO A 167 2.19 0.15 3.83
N VAL A 168 3.50 -0.09 3.82
CA VAL A 168 4.32 -0.16 5.04
C VAL A 168 5.34 0.95 5.03
N ILE A 169 5.62 1.52 6.20
CA ILE A 169 6.72 2.46 6.39
C ILE A 169 7.73 1.85 7.34
N MET A 170 8.97 1.77 6.89
CA MET A 170 10.12 1.50 7.76
C MET A 170 10.70 2.84 8.21
N SER A 171 11.01 2.99 9.50
CA SER A 171 11.53 4.24 10.05
C SER A 171 12.77 4.04 10.92
N GLN A 172 13.57 5.09 11.11
CA GLN A 172 14.75 5.02 11.98
C GLN A 172 14.39 4.74 13.45
N VAL A 173 13.20 5.15 13.89
CA VAL A 173 12.73 5.06 15.29
C VAL A 173 11.68 3.96 15.51
N GLN A 174 11.35 3.20 14.47
CA GLN A 174 10.40 2.09 14.50
C GLN A 174 8.99 2.46 15.03
N SER A 175 8.41 3.54 14.51
CA SER A 175 7.16 4.15 15.01
C SER A 175 5.92 3.91 14.15
N TYR A 176 5.99 3.04 13.12
CA TYR A 176 4.88 2.79 12.18
C TYR A 176 4.26 1.40 12.34
N GLY A 177 4.17 0.91 13.57
CA GLY A 177 3.53 -0.34 13.91
C GLY A 177 4.37 -1.60 13.60
N PRO A 178 3.76 -2.80 13.71
CA PRO A 178 4.48 -4.08 13.70
C PRO A 178 5.22 -4.43 12.40
N ALA A 179 4.86 -3.80 11.28
CA ALA A 179 5.49 -4.01 9.99
C ALA A 179 6.73 -3.12 9.77
N ASP A 180 6.96 -2.13 10.65
CA ASP A 180 8.16 -1.31 10.68
C ASP A 180 9.33 -2.14 11.23
N LEU A 181 10.22 -2.56 10.33
CA LEU A 181 11.42 -3.34 10.66
C LEU A 181 12.62 -2.45 11.03
N GLY A 182 12.37 -1.16 11.27
CA GLY A 182 13.36 -0.22 11.77
C GLY A 182 14.53 0.05 10.81
N PRO A 183 15.68 0.49 11.36
CA PRO A 183 16.91 0.69 10.59
C PRO A 183 17.39 -0.55 9.84
N ASP A 184 17.14 -1.75 10.35
CA ASP A 184 17.51 -3.01 9.68
C ASP A 184 16.67 -3.26 8.43
N GLY A 185 15.38 -2.93 8.47
CA GLY A 185 14.50 -2.93 7.30
C GLY A 185 15.01 -1.96 6.23
N ILE A 186 15.31 -0.72 6.62
CA ILE A 186 15.86 0.31 5.72
C ILE A 186 17.16 -0.19 5.06
N ARG A 187 18.11 -0.69 5.86
CA ARG A 187 19.37 -1.25 5.33
C ARG A 187 19.12 -2.41 4.37
N SER A 188 18.23 -3.33 4.75
CA SER A 188 17.89 -4.52 3.97
C SER A 188 17.25 -4.19 2.61
N PHE A 189 16.45 -3.12 2.54
CA PHE A 189 15.94 -2.58 1.28
C PHE A 189 17.10 -2.07 0.42
N PHE A 190 17.93 -1.16 0.96
CA PHE A 190 19.02 -0.54 0.18
C PHE A 190 20.16 -1.49 -0.20
N GLN A 191 20.35 -2.59 0.53
CA GLN A 191 21.28 -3.66 0.16
C GLN A 191 20.84 -4.44 -1.09
N ARG A 192 19.56 -4.38 -1.44
CA ARG A 192 18.97 -5.07 -2.60
C ARG A 192 18.52 -4.11 -3.70
N HIS A 193 18.30 -2.85 -3.35
CA HIS A 193 17.86 -1.84 -4.28
C HIS A 193 18.96 -1.53 -5.30
N ILE A 194 18.60 -1.67 -6.58
CA ILE A 194 19.40 -1.23 -7.71
C ILE A 194 18.67 -0.04 -8.32
N CYS A 195 19.31 1.13 -8.34
CA CYS A 195 18.70 2.32 -8.92
C CYS A 195 18.41 2.09 -10.41
N GLY A 196 17.16 2.31 -10.79
CA GLY A 196 16.69 2.28 -12.16
C GLY A 196 16.62 3.66 -12.81
N ARG A 197 16.00 3.75 -13.98
CA ARG A 197 15.79 4.96 -14.78
C ARG A 197 14.97 6.05 -14.08
N PHE A 198 14.16 5.68 -13.10
CA PHE A 198 13.31 6.61 -12.33
C PHE A 198 13.98 7.09 -11.05
N CYS A 199 15.10 6.46 -10.65
CA CYS A 199 15.91 6.96 -9.55
C CYS A 199 16.77 8.12 -10.04
N ARG A 200 16.87 9.19 -9.24
CA ARG A 200 17.81 10.27 -9.53
C ARG A 200 19.13 10.06 -8.79
N ARG A 201 20.24 10.48 -9.42
CA ARG A 201 21.61 10.22 -8.92
C ARG A 201 21.91 10.96 -7.61
N GLU A 202 21.31 12.12 -7.44
CA GLU A 202 21.42 13.00 -6.27
C GLU A 202 20.63 12.50 -5.06
N TRP A 203 19.76 11.49 -5.23
CA TRP A 203 18.98 10.97 -4.12
C TRP A 203 19.84 10.30 -3.07
N THR A 204 19.67 10.77 -1.85
CA THR A 204 20.31 10.22 -0.65
C THR A 204 20.02 8.72 -0.53
N ARG A 205 21.01 7.96 -0.10
CA ARG A 205 20.90 6.55 0.27
C ARG A 205 21.83 6.26 1.44
N PRO A 206 21.50 5.32 2.34
CA PRO A 206 22.38 4.95 3.43
C PRO A 206 23.65 4.31 2.88
N ARG A 207 24.73 4.36 3.67
CA ARG A 207 25.93 3.58 3.35
C ARG A 207 25.61 2.09 3.47
N VAL A 208 25.67 1.39 2.35
CA VAL A 208 25.43 -0.04 2.27
C VAL A 208 26.73 -0.78 2.64
N ILE A 209 26.74 -1.45 3.80
CA ILE A 209 27.87 -2.27 4.27
C ILE A 209 27.35 -3.68 4.56
N GLY A 210 28.12 -4.70 4.18
CA GLY A 210 27.79 -6.10 4.48
C GLY A 210 26.60 -6.65 3.69
N ARG A 211 25.98 -7.69 4.23
CA ARG A 211 24.81 -8.38 3.64
C ARG A 211 23.53 -8.01 4.38
N ALA A 212 22.40 -8.22 3.73
CA ALA A 212 21.10 -7.98 4.34
C ALA A 212 20.81 -8.88 5.53
N ALA A 213 20.47 -8.24 6.66
CA ALA A 213 20.17 -8.89 7.93
C ALA A 213 18.81 -9.63 7.87
N ILE A 214 17.84 -9.08 7.12
CA ILE A 214 16.50 -9.65 7.01
C ILE A 214 16.43 -10.52 5.75
N PRO A 215 16.04 -11.81 5.86
CA PRO A 215 15.86 -12.67 4.70
C PRO A 215 14.79 -12.12 3.75
N MET A 216 15.08 -12.17 2.45
CA MET A 216 14.15 -11.70 1.42
C MET A 216 12.94 -12.62 1.35
N ARG A 217 11.74 -12.06 1.46
CA ARG A 217 10.47 -12.76 1.31
C ARG A 217 9.49 -11.87 0.54
N GLN A 218 8.71 -12.44 -0.37
CA GLN A 218 7.61 -11.71 -1.01
C GLN A 218 6.58 -11.23 0.02
N GLY A 219 6.38 -12.02 1.09
CA GLY A 219 5.28 -11.82 2.02
C GLY A 219 3.96 -12.29 1.43
N THR A 220 2.87 -12.12 2.18
CA THR A 220 1.52 -12.47 1.70
C THR A 220 1.02 -11.36 0.76
N THR A 221 0.32 -11.75 -0.30
CA THR A 221 -0.42 -10.82 -1.18
C THR A 221 -1.91 -11.06 -0.94
N MET A 222 -2.73 -10.01 -0.81
CA MET A 222 -4.15 -10.15 -0.47
C MET A 222 -5.05 -10.55 -1.66
N THR A 223 -4.59 -11.40 -2.59
CA THR A 223 -5.41 -11.85 -3.75
C THR A 223 -5.02 -13.19 -4.36
N THR A 224 -6.01 -13.77 -5.05
CA THR A 224 -5.88 -14.80 -6.09
C THR A 224 -5.46 -14.19 -7.44
N VAL A 225 -4.69 -14.97 -8.20
CA VAL A 225 -3.88 -14.66 -9.41
C VAL A 225 -4.49 -13.63 -10.39
N PRO A 226 -3.71 -12.65 -10.90
CA PRO A 226 -4.21 -11.65 -11.86
C PRO A 226 -4.53 -12.23 -13.24
N MET A 227 -5.71 -11.91 -13.79
CA MET A 227 -5.98 -12.04 -15.22
C MET A 227 -5.32 -10.86 -15.96
N ARG A 228 -4.06 -11.04 -16.40
CA ARG A 228 -3.26 -10.05 -17.16
C ARG A 228 -3.88 -9.55 -18.50
N ARG A 229 -5.14 -9.89 -18.84
CA ARG A 229 -5.66 -9.78 -20.22
C ARG A 229 -6.35 -8.47 -20.63
N SER A 230 -6.50 -7.47 -19.76
CA SER A 230 -6.79 -6.09 -20.18
C SER A 230 -6.63 -5.14 -19.00
N ARG A 231 -5.57 -4.34 -18.96
CA ARG A 231 -5.45 -3.25 -17.97
C ARG A 231 -6.37 -2.12 -18.42
N TYR A 232 -7.58 -2.04 -17.88
CA TYR A 232 -8.47 -0.89 -18.07
C TYR A 232 -7.76 0.41 -17.65
N PRO A 233 -8.08 1.57 -18.23
CA PRO A 233 -7.51 2.83 -17.78
C PRO A 233 -8.03 3.18 -16.39
N LEU A 234 -7.14 3.62 -15.51
CA LEU A 234 -7.44 4.17 -14.20
C LEU A 234 -8.45 5.32 -14.29
N SER A 235 -8.34 6.15 -15.34
CA SER A 235 -9.29 7.23 -15.62
C SER A 235 -10.74 6.75 -15.87
N SER A 236 -10.97 5.46 -16.08
CA SER A 236 -12.32 4.88 -16.23
C SER A 236 -12.92 4.40 -14.91
N LEU A 237 -12.13 4.32 -13.84
CA LEU A 237 -12.67 4.00 -12.54
C LEU A 237 -13.44 5.20 -11.99
N ALA A 238 -14.61 4.93 -11.43
CA ALA A 238 -15.32 5.93 -10.64
C ALA A 238 -14.48 6.24 -9.38
N GLU A 239 -13.91 7.45 -9.35
CA GLU A 239 -13.23 8.03 -8.18
C GLU A 239 -14.22 8.59 -7.17
#